data_AF-A0A9E2YW20-F1
#
_entry.id   AF-A0A9E2YW20-F1
#
_cell.length_a   1.000
_cell.length_b   1.000
_cell.length_c   1.000
_cell.angle_alpha   90.00
_cell.angle_beta   90.00
_cell.angle_gamma   90.00
#
_symmetry.space_group_name_H-M   'P 1'
#
loop_
_entity.id
_entity.type
_entity.pdbx_description
1 polymer ?
#
loop_
_entity_poly.entity_id
_entity_poly.type
_entity_poly.pdbx_seq_one_letter_code
_entity_poly.pdbx_strand_id
1 'polypeptide(L)'
;MALLAYAVWPTWERTQVSELVADMLDACRNYFRAVVARFGREDRTSEADLDETRRAWRRARSSAEASIDRISSEPGVSADRLDCLASILASSHALIHAMMGLEAGVVRAPVRTTPEAFRTFAHDVEFTLYYLAAALRGSAAANQTLPKLREDHRRLVEARGAFSASDEFVLIETDRLTTALNTLREQVIRCLPKSGS
;
A
#
# COMPACT_ATOMS: atom_id res chain seq x y z
N MET A 1 45.18 -6.08 15.21
CA MET A 1 44.68 -5.76 13.86
C MET A 1 43.16 -5.92 13.87
N ALA A 2 42.43 -4.89 14.31
CA ALA A 2 40.98 -4.88 14.36
C ALA A 2 40.50 -3.45 14.12
N LEU A 3 39.33 -3.30 13.49
CA LEU A 3 38.58 -2.06 13.19
C LEU A 3 38.84 -1.39 11.81
N LEU A 4 38.54 -2.10 10.72
CA LEU A 4 38.21 -1.47 9.43
C LEU A 4 37.01 -2.16 8.72
N ALA A 5 36.04 -2.68 9.48
CA ALA A 5 34.85 -3.34 8.89
C ALA A 5 33.56 -2.50 8.98
N TYR A 6 33.55 -1.35 9.66
CA TYR A 6 32.31 -0.61 9.96
C TYR A 6 31.92 0.46 8.92
N ALA A 7 32.78 0.78 7.96
CA ALA A 7 32.54 1.89 7.02
C ALA A 7 31.77 1.46 5.75
N VAL A 8 31.70 0.16 5.43
CA VAL A 8 31.08 -0.36 4.19
C VAL A 8 29.66 -0.92 4.44
N TRP A 9 29.28 -1.10 5.70
CA TRP A 9 28.00 -1.64 6.16
C TRP A 9 26.74 -0.76 5.92
N PRO A 10 26.77 0.58 5.92
CA PRO A 10 25.54 1.37 6.10
C PRO A 10 24.64 1.49 4.86
N THR A 11 25.07 1.06 3.66
CA THR A 11 24.29 1.16 2.42
C THR A 11 23.53 -0.12 2.06
N TRP A 12 24.07 -1.30 2.38
CA TRP A 12 23.50 -2.60 1.94
C TRP A 12 22.28 -3.05 2.78
N GLU A 13 22.30 -2.82 4.09
CA GLU A 13 21.14 -3.07 4.96
C GLU A 13 20.04 -2.00 4.83
N ARG A 14 20.43 -0.78 4.45
CA ARG A 14 19.46 0.27 4.06
C ARG A 14 18.64 -0.16 2.85
N THR A 15 19.28 -0.77 1.86
CA THR A 15 18.58 -1.33 0.71
C THR A 15 17.74 -2.55 1.09
N GLN A 16 18.20 -3.45 1.97
CA GLN A 16 17.45 -4.69 2.24
C GLN A 16 16.14 -4.48 2.99
N VAL A 17 16.10 -3.66 4.04
CA VAL A 17 14.84 -3.37 4.75
C VAL A 17 13.88 -2.61 3.84
N SER A 18 14.39 -1.65 3.07
CA SER A 18 13.56 -0.86 2.15
C SER A 18 12.99 -1.72 1.02
N GLU A 19 13.74 -2.71 0.53
CA GLU A 19 13.28 -3.70 -0.44
C GLU A 19 12.12 -4.54 0.12
N LEU A 20 12.27 -5.07 1.33
CA LEU A 20 11.21 -5.90 1.96
C LEU A 20 9.94 -5.09 2.26
N VAL A 21 10.07 -3.81 2.62
CA VAL A 21 8.93 -2.91 2.76
C VAL A 21 8.30 -2.61 1.39
N ALA A 22 9.10 -2.43 0.34
CA ALA A 22 8.60 -2.25 -1.02
C ALA A 22 7.84 -3.49 -1.52
N ASP A 23 8.36 -4.69 -1.26
CA ASP A 23 7.70 -5.97 -1.56
C ASP A 23 6.36 -6.10 -0.83
N MET A 24 6.28 -5.66 0.42
CA MET A 24 5.02 -5.59 1.16
C MET A 24 4.01 -4.65 0.47
N LEU A 25 4.45 -3.48 -0.03
CA LEU A 25 3.58 -2.55 -0.76
C LEU A 25 3.13 -3.11 -2.12
N ASP A 26 4.00 -3.83 -2.82
CA ASP A 26 3.62 -4.54 -4.05
C ASP A 26 2.62 -5.66 -3.75
N ALA A 27 2.75 -6.36 -2.63
CA ALA A 27 1.76 -7.34 -2.20
C ALA A 27 0.41 -6.69 -1.86
N CYS A 28 0.40 -5.52 -1.20
CA CYS A 28 -0.82 -4.72 -1.01
C CYS A 28 -1.47 -4.36 -2.35
N ARG A 29 -0.67 -3.91 -3.32
CA ARG A 29 -1.13 -3.55 -4.67
C ARG A 29 -1.74 -4.74 -5.40
N ASN A 30 -1.08 -5.89 -5.35
CA ASN A 30 -1.56 -7.11 -6.00
C ASN A 30 -2.87 -7.60 -5.40
N TYR A 31 -3.01 -7.55 -4.07
CA TYR A 31 -4.26 -7.87 -3.39
C TYR A 31 -5.37 -6.88 -3.76
N PHE A 32 -5.11 -5.57 -3.75
CA PHE A 32 -6.07 -4.57 -4.19
C PHE A 32 -6.55 -4.80 -5.63
N ARG A 33 -5.62 -5.06 -6.56
CA ARG A 33 -5.95 -5.39 -7.95
C ARG A 33 -6.85 -6.62 -8.04
N ALA A 34 -6.58 -7.66 -7.25
CA ALA A 34 -7.40 -8.87 -7.22
C ALA A 34 -8.82 -8.59 -6.70
N VAL A 35 -8.97 -7.70 -5.72
CA VAL A 35 -10.29 -7.23 -5.23
C VAL A 35 -11.01 -6.42 -6.32
N VAL A 36 -10.35 -5.43 -6.92
CA VAL A 36 -10.91 -4.57 -7.97
C VAL A 36 -11.31 -5.37 -9.21
N ALA A 37 -10.54 -6.39 -9.58
CA ALA A 37 -10.83 -7.24 -10.74
C ALA A 37 -12.18 -7.97 -10.64
N ARG A 38 -12.79 -8.04 -9.45
CA ARG A 38 -14.11 -8.65 -9.23
C ARG A 38 -15.26 -7.66 -9.40
N PHE A 39 -14.98 -6.36 -9.42
CA PHE A 39 -16.00 -5.35 -9.72
C PHE A 39 -16.46 -5.52 -11.17
N GLY A 40 -17.78 -5.58 -11.38
CA GLY A 40 -18.37 -5.74 -12.72
C GLY A 40 -18.23 -7.15 -13.32
N ARG A 41 -17.73 -8.14 -12.56
CA ARG A 41 -17.75 -9.54 -12.98
C ARG A 41 -18.90 -10.28 -12.29
N GLU A 42 -19.75 -10.93 -13.10
CA GLU A 42 -20.76 -11.86 -12.59
C GLU A 42 -20.14 -13.20 -12.18
N ASP A 43 -19.00 -13.54 -12.80
CA ASP A 43 -18.32 -14.79 -12.55
C ASP A 43 -17.53 -14.72 -11.24
N ARG A 44 -17.76 -15.73 -10.40
CA ARG A 44 -17.06 -15.90 -9.13
C ARG A 44 -15.66 -16.42 -9.44
N THR A 45 -14.79 -15.54 -9.93
CA THR A 45 -13.33 -15.79 -9.99
C THR A 45 -12.91 -16.51 -8.70
N SER A 46 -12.03 -17.51 -8.74
CA SER A 46 -11.85 -18.42 -7.60
C SER A 46 -11.54 -17.65 -6.30
N GLU A 47 -12.23 -17.98 -5.20
CA GLU A 47 -11.86 -17.53 -3.85
C GLU A 47 -10.38 -17.83 -3.54
N ALA A 48 -9.85 -18.90 -4.17
CA ALA A 48 -8.45 -19.28 -4.11
C ALA A 48 -7.50 -18.15 -4.58
N ASP A 49 -7.86 -17.32 -5.55
CA ASP A 49 -6.99 -16.26 -6.06
C ASP A 49 -6.86 -15.09 -5.06
N LEU A 50 -7.96 -14.77 -4.36
CA LEU A 50 -7.94 -13.79 -3.27
C LEU A 50 -7.20 -14.34 -2.05
N ASP A 51 -7.43 -15.61 -1.72
CA ASP A 51 -6.71 -16.30 -0.65
C ASP A 51 -5.20 -16.30 -0.91
N GLU A 52 -4.77 -16.55 -2.15
CA GLU A 52 -3.36 -16.52 -2.55
C GLU A 52 -2.75 -15.13 -2.33
N THR A 53 -3.42 -14.07 -2.81
CA THR A 53 -2.93 -12.69 -2.64
C THR A 53 -2.95 -12.24 -1.19
N ARG A 54 -3.96 -12.61 -0.38
CA ARG A 54 -3.98 -12.38 1.07
C ARG A 54 -2.82 -13.09 1.77
N ARG A 55 -2.54 -14.34 1.42
CA ARG A 55 -1.39 -15.10 1.96
C ARG A 55 -0.06 -14.49 1.56
N ALA A 56 0.08 -14.05 0.31
CA ALA A 56 1.28 -13.38 -0.18
C ALA A 56 1.54 -12.08 0.59
N TRP A 57 0.51 -11.26 0.82
CA TRP A 57 0.63 -10.04 1.63
C TRP A 57 1.05 -10.34 3.08
N ARG A 58 0.41 -11.30 3.75
CA ARG A 58 0.79 -11.67 5.13
C ARG A 58 2.25 -12.11 5.21
N ARG A 59 2.72 -12.91 4.24
CA ARG A 59 4.12 -13.32 4.15
C ARG A 59 5.06 -12.13 3.98
N ALA A 60 4.80 -11.26 3.00
CA ALA A 60 5.63 -10.08 2.75
C ALA A 60 5.69 -9.15 3.97
N ARG A 61 4.55 -8.96 4.65
CA ARG A 61 4.48 -8.20 5.90
C ARG A 61 5.34 -8.82 7.00
N SER A 62 5.20 -10.12 7.26
CA SER A 62 6.01 -10.79 8.30
C SER A 62 7.50 -10.76 7.97
N SER A 63 7.87 -10.84 6.69
CA SER A 63 9.26 -10.66 6.25
C SER A 63 9.78 -9.24 6.51
N ALA A 64 8.97 -8.22 6.25
CA ALA A 64 9.31 -6.82 6.55
C ALA A 64 9.42 -6.57 8.06
N GLU A 65 8.46 -7.05 8.85
CA GLU A 65 8.47 -6.98 10.32
C GLU A 65 9.74 -7.63 10.89
N ALA A 66 10.04 -8.86 10.51
CA ALA A 66 11.25 -9.54 10.97
C ALA A 66 12.55 -8.80 10.56
N SER A 67 12.55 -8.09 9.43
CA SER A 67 13.71 -7.28 9.03
C SER A 67 13.82 -5.99 9.82
N ILE A 68 12.70 -5.38 10.19
CA ILE A 68 12.63 -4.20 11.06
C ILE A 68 13.09 -4.57 12.48
N ASP A 69 12.68 -5.74 12.98
CA ASP A 69 13.12 -6.24 14.29
C ASP A 69 14.63 -6.48 14.32
N ARG A 70 15.20 -7.07 13.26
CA ARG A 70 16.66 -7.26 13.16
C ARG A 70 17.42 -5.93 13.18
N ILE A 71 17.03 -4.98 12.33
CA ILE A 71 17.70 -3.67 12.27
C ILE A 71 17.51 -2.86 13.56
N SER A 72 16.42 -3.08 14.31
CA SER A 72 16.23 -2.44 15.62
C SER A 72 17.22 -2.90 16.69
N SER A 73 17.78 -4.10 16.53
CA SER A 73 18.79 -4.68 17.44
C SER A 73 20.22 -4.28 17.07
N GLU A 74 20.42 -3.63 15.92
CA GLU A 74 21.74 -3.23 15.45
C GLU A 74 22.21 -1.91 16.09
N PRO A 75 23.48 -1.83 16.54
CA PRO A 75 24.04 -0.58 17.04
C PRO A 75 24.10 0.50 15.96
N GLY A 76 23.67 1.72 16.27
CA GLY A 76 23.85 2.90 15.41
C GLY A 76 22.70 3.20 14.46
N VAL A 77 21.58 2.48 14.54
CA VAL A 77 20.34 2.83 13.84
C VAL A 77 19.63 3.97 14.56
N SER A 78 19.20 5.00 13.81
CA SER A 78 18.51 6.15 14.40
C SER A 78 17.07 5.81 14.80
N ALA A 79 16.63 6.32 15.95
CA ALA A 79 15.24 6.19 16.42
C ALA A 79 14.24 6.70 15.37
N ASP A 80 14.52 7.84 14.75
CA ASP A 80 13.68 8.42 13.68
C ASP A 80 13.44 7.44 12.52
N ARG A 81 14.44 6.62 12.17
CA ARG A 81 14.31 5.64 11.07
C ARG A 81 13.43 4.46 11.49
N LEU A 82 13.57 4.00 12.73
CA LEU A 82 12.73 2.92 13.27
C LEU A 82 11.28 3.38 13.41
N ASP A 83 11.05 4.58 13.93
CA ASP A 83 9.72 5.18 14.04
C ASP A 83 9.05 5.31 12.66
N CYS A 84 9.83 5.68 11.65
CA CYS A 84 9.34 5.79 10.28
C CYS A 84 8.91 4.43 9.70
N LEU A 85 9.72 3.39 9.87
CA LEU A 85 9.41 2.02 9.45
C LEU A 85 8.19 1.45 10.18
N ALA A 86 8.10 1.67 11.49
CA ALA A 86 6.94 1.28 12.30
C ALA A 86 5.65 2.01 11.83
N SER A 87 5.76 3.29 11.48
CA SER A 87 4.62 4.08 10.97
C SER A 87 4.14 3.59 9.60
N ILE A 88 5.05 3.13 8.73
CA ILE A 88 4.69 2.45 7.47
C ILE A 88 3.93 1.14 7.75
N LEU A 89 4.44 0.31 8.67
CA LEU A 89 3.79 -0.94 9.06
C LEU A 89 2.38 -0.71 9.62
N ALA A 90 2.19 0.31 10.46
CA ALA A 90 0.87 0.66 11.00
C ALA A 90 -0.08 1.16 9.90
N SER A 91 0.39 2.06 9.03
CA SER A 91 -0.43 2.62 7.95
C SER A 91 -0.84 1.56 6.91
N SER A 92 0.04 0.62 6.59
CA SER A 92 -0.27 -0.50 5.69
C SER A 92 -1.30 -1.46 6.28
N HIS A 93 -1.38 -1.59 7.60
CA HIS A 93 -2.40 -2.40 8.26
C HIS A 93 -3.80 -1.78 8.10
N ALA A 94 -3.93 -0.48 8.35
CA ALA A 94 -5.17 0.26 8.12
C ALA A 94 -5.62 0.17 6.65
N LEU A 95 -4.66 0.25 5.73
CA LEU A 95 -4.90 0.10 4.30
C LEU A 95 -5.49 -1.27 3.94
N ILE A 96 -4.92 -2.36 4.47
CA ILE A 96 -5.46 -3.70 4.22
C ILE A 96 -6.85 -3.89 4.81
N HIS A 97 -7.14 -3.32 5.98
CA HIS A 97 -8.49 -3.41 6.53
C HIS A 97 -9.54 -2.75 5.61
N ALA A 98 -9.22 -1.62 4.98
CA ALA A 98 -10.09 -0.99 3.99
C ALA A 98 -10.25 -1.88 2.74
N MET A 99 -9.19 -2.53 2.27
CA MET A 99 -9.24 -3.47 1.14
C MET A 99 -10.09 -4.71 1.47
N MET A 100 -9.98 -5.25 2.68
CA MET A 100 -10.82 -6.35 3.16
C MET A 100 -12.30 -5.94 3.28
N GLY A 101 -12.58 -4.69 3.66
CA GLY A 101 -13.94 -4.14 3.63
C GLY A 101 -14.53 -4.13 2.23
N LEU A 102 -13.74 -3.70 1.23
CA LEU A 102 -14.13 -3.77 -0.18
C LEU A 102 -14.38 -5.21 -0.63
N GLU A 103 -13.46 -6.13 -0.30
CA GLU A 103 -13.60 -7.56 -0.61
C GLU A 103 -14.91 -8.13 -0.04
N ALA A 104 -15.18 -7.89 1.24
CA ALA A 104 -16.36 -8.42 1.92
C ALA A 104 -17.67 -7.96 1.25
N GLY A 105 -17.72 -6.70 0.81
CA GLY A 105 -18.88 -6.18 0.08
C GLY A 105 -19.07 -6.86 -1.29
N VAL A 106 -17.98 -7.03 -2.04
CA VAL A 106 -18.00 -7.69 -3.36
C VAL A 106 -18.32 -9.18 -3.28
N VAL A 107 -17.85 -9.88 -2.24
CA VAL A 107 -18.16 -11.30 -2.01
C VAL A 107 -19.64 -11.49 -1.65
N ARG A 108 -20.23 -10.53 -0.91
CA ARG A 108 -21.62 -10.60 -0.46
C ARG A 108 -22.62 -10.40 -1.60
N ALA A 109 -22.34 -9.52 -2.55
CA ALA A 109 -23.18 -9.28 -3.71
C ALA A 109 -22.34 -8.83 -4.92
N PRO A 110 -22.64 -9.32 -6.14
CA PRO A 110 -21.95 -8.86 -7.33
C PRO A 110 -22.19 -7.36 -7.50
N VAL A 111 -21.11 -6.58 -7.58
CA VAL A 111 -21.17 -5.13 -7.80
C VAL A 111 -21.63 -4.90 -9.23
N ARG A 112 -22.85 -4.39 -9.38
CA ARG A 112 -23.57 -4.33 -10.66
C ARG A 112 -23.18 -3.14 -11.54
N THR A 113 -22.64 -2.10 -10.92
CA THR A 113 -22.20 -0.90 -11.63
C THR A 113 -20.82 -0.52 -11.12
N THR A 114 -19.87 -0.39 -12.04
CA THR A 114 -18.58 0.23 -11.72
C THR A 114 -18.55 1.59 -12.43
N PRO A 115 -18.92 2.68 -11.74
CA PRO A 115 -18.84 4.01 -12.32
C PRO A 115 -17.41 4.30 -12.80
N GLU A 116 -17.28 5.11 -13.85
CA GLU A 116 -15.97 5.55 -14.34
C GLU A 116 -15.12 6.15 -13.21
N ALA A 117 -15.74 6.90 -12.30
CA ALA A 117 -15.11 7.43 -11.10
C ALA A 117 -14.40 6.36 -10.26
N PHE A 118 -14.96 5.15 -10.13
CA PHE A 118 -14.31 4.06 -9.41
C PHE A 118 -13.12 3.47 -10.16
N ARG A 119 -13.20 3.35 -11.49
CA ARG A 119 -12.06 2.89 -12.30
C ARG A 119 -10.88 3.85 -12.18
N THR A 120 -11.13 5.16 -12.26
CA THR A 120 -10.11 6.19 -12.08
C THR A 120 -9.50 6.12 -10.69
N PHE A 121 -10.35 6.06 -9.64
CA PHE A 121 -9.88 5.91 -8.26
C PHE A 121 -9.00 4.67 -8.08
N ALA A 122 -9.44 3.51 -8.57
CA ALA A 122 -8.70 2.26 -8.44
C ALA A 122 -7.34 2.32 -9.17
N HIS A 123 -7.32 2.87 -10.38
CA HIS A 123 -6.08 3.09 -11.11
C HIS A 123 -5.10 3.97 -10.32
N ASP A 124 -5.58 5.06 -9.74
CA ASP A 124 -4.74 6.02 -9.03
C ASP A 124 -4.24 5.50 -7.67
N VAL A 125 -5.02 4.61 -7.02
CA VAL A 125 -4.56 3.81 -5.87
C VAL A 125 -3.42 2.87 -6.28
N GLU A 126 -3.59 2.11 -7.36
CA GLU A 126 -2.56 1.19 -7.86
C GLU A 126 -1.28 1.93 -8.24
N PHE A 127 -1.42 3.07 -8.91
CA PHE A 127 -0.31 3.93 -9.31
C PHE A 127 0.42 4.48 -8.08
N THR A 128 -0.31 4.93 -7.07
CA THR A 128 0.28 5.43 -5.82
C THR A 128 1.06 4.32 -5.10
N LEU A 129 0.51 3.11 -4.97
CA LEU A 129 1.23 1.99 -4.33
C LEU A 129 2.49 1.58 -5.11
N TYR A 130 2.38 1.49 -6.44
CA TYR A 130 3.53 1.25 -7.31
C TYR A 130 4.64 2.26 -7.10
N TYR A 131 4.27 3.55 -7.08
CA TYR A 131 5.20 4.63 -6.89
C TYR A 131 5.90 4.55 -5.54
N LEU A 132 5.16 4.32 -4.45
CA LEU A 132 5.73 4.22 -3.11
C LEU A 132 6.72 3.05 -3.01
N ALA A 133 6.39 1.90 -3.58
CA ALA A 133 7.30 0.76 -3.66
C ALA A 133 8.57 1.12 -4.47
N ALA A 134 8.42 1.76 -5.63
CA ALA A 134 9.56 2.20 -6.45
C ALA A 134 10.43 3.25 -5.73
N ALA A 135 9.84 4.17 -4.97
CA ALA A 135 10.57 5.17 -4.21
C ALA A 135 11.39 4.56 -3.07
N LEU A 136 10.84 3.56 -2.37
CA LEU A 136 11.57 2.78 -1.36
C LEU A 136 12.77 2.03 -1.95
N ARG A 137 12.69 1.63 -3.23
CA ARG A 137 13.82 1.03 -3.98
C ARG A 137 14.81 2.06 -4.54
N GLY A 138 14.65 3.34 -4.22
CA GLY A 138 15.55 4.41 -4.65
C GLY A 138 15.35 4.88 -6.08
N SER A 139 14.21 4.58 -6.72
CA SER A 139 13.91 5.08 -8.05
C SER A 139 13.76 6.61 -8.05
N ALA A 140 14.37 7.27 -9.05
CA ALA A 140 14.18 8.70 -9.33
C ALA A 140 12.72 9.07 -9.67
N ALA A 141 11.84 8.07 -9.78
CA ALA A 141 10.40 8.27 -9.77
C ALA A 141 9.93 9.15 -8.61
N ALA A 142 10.66 9.26 -7.50
CA ALA A 142 10.36 10.11 -6.34
C ALA A 142 10.01 11.60 -6.60
N ASN A 143 10.14 12.08 -7.84
CA ASN A 143 9.75 13.43 -8.28
C ASN A 143 8.45 13.52 -9.09
N GLN A 144 7.71 12.42 -9.32
CA GLN A 144 6.44 12.52 -10.07
C GLN A 144 5.32 13.12 -9.22
N THR A 145 4.43 13.85 -9.89
CA THR A 145 3.21 14.34 -9.25
C THR A 145 2.27 13.16 -9.03
N LEU A 146 2.07 12.79 -7.76
CA LEU A 146 1.16 11.71 -7.39
C LEU A 146 -0.31 12.13 -7.56
N PRO A 147 -1.21 11.18 -7.89
CA PRO A 147 -2.65 11.42 -7.91
C PRO A 147 -3.19 11.98 -6.60
N LYS A 148 -4.28 12.75 -6.71
CA LYS A 148 -4.97 13.33 -5.56
C LYS A 148 -6.16 12.45 -5.19
N LEU A 149 -5.90 11.36 -4.48
CA LEU A 149 -6.92 10.37 -4.08
C LEU A 149 -8.14 10.96 -3.37
N ARG A 150 -7.96 12.09 -2.65
CA ARG A 150 -9.09 12.81 -2.02
C ARG A 150 -10.03 13.44 -3.05
N GLU A 151 -9.50 13.96 -4.16
CA GLU A 151 -10.31 14.46 -5.27
C GLU A 151 -11.01 13.32 -6.00
N ASP A 152 -10.35 12.18 -6.18
CA ASP A 152 -10.95 11.00 -6.80
C ASP A 152 -12.10 10.46 -5.94
N HIS A 153 -11.91 10.41 -4.62
CA HIS A 153 -12.97 10.06 -3.68
C HIS A 153 -14.13 11.06 -3.68
N ARG A 154 -13.85 12.36 -3.78
CA ARG A 154 -14.91 13.37 -3.95
C ARG A 154 -15.74 13.11 -5.20
N ARG A 155 -15.10 12.79 -6.34
CA ARG A 155 -15.81 12.42 -7.58
C ARG A 155 -16.62 11.13 -7.43
N LEU A 156 -16.13 10.16 -6.65
CA LEU A 156 -16.90 8.96 -6.30
C LEU A 156 -18.18 9.30 -5.54
N VAL A 157 -18.09 10.18 -4.54
CA VAL A 157 -19.25 10.64 -3.75
C VAL A 157 -20.23 11.45 -4.61
N GLU A 158 -19.75 12.30 -5.50
CA GLU A 158 -20.58 13.04 -6.45
C GLU A 158 -21.33 12.10 -7.41
N ALA A 159 -20.67 11.02 -7.82
CA ALA A 159 -21.26 9.96 -8.63
C ALA A 159 -22.15 8.99 -7.84
N ARG A 160 -22.47 9.24 -6.56
CA ARG A 160 -23.23 8.31 -5.70
C ARG A 160 -24.56 7.85 -6.31
N GLY A 161 -25.22 8.69 -7.09
CA GLY A 161 -26.49 8.36 -7.75
C GLY A 161 -26.37 7.26 -8.81
N ALA A 162 -25.15 6.96 -9.27
CA ALA A 162 -24.85 5.86 -10.18
C ALA A 162 -24.57 4.52 -9.46
N PHE A 163 -24.47 4.52 -8.12
CA PHE A 163 -24.31 3.31 -7.32
C PHE A 163 -25.66 2.72 -6.95
N SER A 164 -25.73 1.39 -6.89
CA SER A 164 -26.90 0.72 -6.30
C SER A 164 -26.85 0.84 -4.78
N ALA A 165 -28.01 0.72 -4.10
CA ALA A 165 -28.06 0.73 -2.64
C ALA A 165 -27.19 -0.36 -1.99
N SER A 166 -26.97 -1.47 -2.70
CA SER A 166 -26.11 -2.58 -2.25
C SER A 166 -24.61 -2.27 -2.39
N ASP A 167 -24.24 -1.25 -3.17
CA ASP A 167 -22.85 -0.85 -3.46
C ASP A 167 -22.40 0.40 -2.65
N GLU A 168 -23.24 0.95 -1.76
CA GLU A 168 -22.88 2.14 -0.97
C GLU A 168 -21.66 1.91 -0.05
N PHE A 169 -21.37 0.65 0.32
CA PHE A 169 -20.16 0.31 1.08
C PHE A 169 -18.88 0.75 0.36
N VAL A 170 -18.89 0.82 -0.97
CA VAL A 170 -17.75 1.24 -1.78
C VAL A 170 -17.33 2.66 -1.40
N LEU A 171 -18.28 3.57 -1.13
CA LEU A 171 -17.96 4.95 -0.75
C LEU A 171 -17.28 5.03 0.62
N ILE A 172 -17.68 4.17 1.56
CA ILE A 172 -17.12 4.09 2.93
C ILE A 172 -15.71 3.53 2.88
N GLU A 173 -15.53 2.39 2.22
CA GLU A 173 -14.23 1.72 2.22
C GLU A 173 -13.20 2.46 1.33
N THR A 174 -13.63 3.14 0.27
CA THR A 174 -12.75 4.01 -0.52
C THR A 174 -12.32 5.27 0.24
N ASP A 175 -13.13 5.81 1.16
CA ASP A 175 -12.72 6.92 2.05
C ASP A 175 -11.62 6.46 3.03
N ARG A 176 -11.84 5.29 3.66
CA ARG A 176 -10.85 4.68 4.56
C ARG A 176 -9.56 4.36 3.83
N LEU A 177 -9.65 3.81 2.62
CA LEU A 177 -8.51 3.54 1.75
C LEU A 177 -7.77 4.84 1.42
N THR A 178 -8.49 5.89 1.03
CA THR A 178 -7.92 7.23 0.74
C THR A 178 -7.15 7.77 1.94
N THR A 179 -7.74 7.69 3.13
CA THR A 179 -7.10 8.17 4.35
C THR A 179 -5.84 7.36 4.67
N ALA A 180 -5.95 6.03 4.71
CA ALA A 180 -4.82 5.15 5.01
C ALA A 180 -3.68 5.29 4.00
N LEU A 181 -3.98 5.39 2.70
CA LEU A 181 -2.95 5.51 1.65
C LEU A 181 -2.29 6.89 1.63
N ASN A 182 -3.03 7.97 1.91
CA ASN A 182 -2.42 9.29 2.06
C ASN A 182 -1.48 9.35 3.27
N THR A 183 -1.90 8.78 4.41
CA THR A 183 -1.03 8.66 5.59
C THR A 183 0.20 7.80 5.28
N LEU A 184 0.02 6.64 4.64
CA LEU A 184 1.14 5.78 4.23
C LEU A 184 2.12 6.52 3.31
N ARG A 185 1.61 7.27 2.33
CA ARG A 185 2.42 8.11 1.43
C ARG A 185 3.25 9.12 2.21
N GLU A 186 2.65 9.83 3.17
CA GLU A 186 3.37 10.79 4.01
C GLU A 186 4.49 10.12 4.82
N GLN A 187 4.22 8.93 5.38
CA GLN A 187 5.25 8.18 6.12
C GLN A 187 6.38 7.73 5.21
N VAL A 188 6.07 7.15 4.04
CA VAL A 188 7.09 6.71 3.08
C VAL A 188 7.96 7.89 2.64
N ILE A 189 7.36 9.02 2.24
CA ILE A 189 8.11 10.21 1.81
C ILE A 189 9.01 10.73 2.94
N ARG A 190 8.53 10.73 4.18
CA ARG A 190 9.34 11.09 5.34
C ARG A 190 10.51 10.14 5.57
N CYS A 191 10.37 8.85 5.25
CA CYS A 191 11.44 7.85 5.38
C CYS A 191 12.51 7.94 4.30
N LEU A 192 12.21 8.57 3.15
CA LEU A 192 13.18 8.68 2.07
C LEU A 192 14.31 9.65 2.47
N PRO A 193 15.56 9.32 2.14
CA PRO A 193 16.67 10.24 2.38
C PRO A 193 16.43 11.54 1.63
N LYS A 194 16.56 12.68 2.32
CA LYS A 194 16.56 13.99 1.66
C LYS A 194 17.71 14.02 0.68
N SER A 195 17.41 14.12 -0.62
CA SER A 195 18.44 14.32 -1.64
C SER A 195 19.15 15.64 -1.31
N GLY A 196 20.41 15.57 -0.92
CA GLY A 196 21.23 16.74 -0.60
C GLY A 196 21.36 17.63 -1.83
N SER A 197 21.11 18.93 -1.64
CA SER A 197 21.54 19.98 -2.54
C SER A 197 23.04 20.24 -2.40
#